data_AF-A0A2S4PW77-F1
#
_entry.id   AF-A0A2S4PW77-F1
#
_cell.length_a   1.000
_cell.length_b   1.000
_cell.length_c   1.000
_cell.angle_alpha   90.00
_cell.angle_beta   90.00
_cell.angle_gamma   90.00
#
_symmetry.space_group_name_H-M   'P 1'
#
loop_
_entity.id
_entity.type
_entity.pdbx_description
1 polymer ?
#
loop_
_entity_poly.entity_id
_entity_poly.type
_entity_poly.pdbx_seq_one_letter_code
_entity_poly.pdbx_strand_id
1 'polypeptide(L)'
;MSFITRRALSTLIPPKGIGAAQDAARMARIVSFYEKLPRGPAQEVKPKGIFSSYQARYFGKNPSATPIIHVIIFILGIGYAQNYYFHLRKIPEYAMLSIHYADIFPIRSPQK
;
A
#
# COMPACT_ATOMS: atom_id res chain seq x y z
N MET A 1 33.32 -65.11 7.57
CA MET A 1 32.65 -63.98 8.24
C MET A 1 31.76 -63.27 7.23
N SER A 2 30.43 -63.38 7.36
CA SER A 2 29.47 -62.94 6.33
C SER A 2 29.35 -61.41 6.27
N PHE A 3 29.24 -60.87 5.05
CA PHE A 3 29.03 -59.44 4.78
C PHE A 3 27.67 -58.93 5.26
N ILE A 4 26.71 -59.85 5.46
CA ILE A 4 25.31 -59.56 5.81
C ILE A 4 25.23 -59.02 7.26
N THR A 5 25.98 -59.59 8.20
CA THR A 5 25.96 -59.15 9.61
C THR A 5 26.57 -57.75 9.79
N ARG A 6 27.58 -57.38 8.99
CA ARG A 6 28.16 -56.02 9.03
C ARG A 6 27.19 -54.96 8.51
N ARG A 7 26.40 -55.28 7.48
CA ARG A 7 25.44 -54.34 6.88
C ARG A 7 24.30 -53.99 7.83
N ALA A 8 23.82 -54.96 8.61
CA ALA A 8 22.81 -54.75 9.65
C ALA A 8 23.33 -53.90 10.84
N LEU A 9 24.61 -54.05 11.20
CA LEU A 9 25.26 -53.21 12.22
C LEU A 9 25.53 -51.78 11.73
N SER A 10 25.81 -51.61 10.42
CA SER A 10 26.06 -50.28 9.83
C SER A 10 24.82 -49.39 9.75
N THR A 11 23.61 -49.95 9.76
CA THR A 11 22.35 -49.18 9.80
C THR A 11 21.86 -48.88 11.22
N LEU A 12 22.37 -49.60 12.22
CA LEU A 12 22.02 -49.41 13.63
C LEU A 12 22.82 -48.28 14.28
N ILE A 13 24.03 -48.03 13.76
CA ILE A 13 24.88 -46.93 14.22
C ILE A 13 24.40 -45.69 13.46
N PRO A 14 23.70 -44.74 14.11
CA PRO A 14 23.30 -43.52 13.45
C PRO A 14 24.56 -42.84 12.88
N PRO A 15 24.50 -42.26 11.66
CA PRO A 15 25.62 -41.46 11.17
C PRO A 15 25.95 -40.45 12.27
N LYS A 16 27.24 -40.25 12.57
CA LYS A 16 27.72 -39.21 13.49
C LYS A 16 27.46 -37.85 12.83
N GLY A 17 26.19 -37.50 12.73
CA GLY A 17 25.67 -36.32 12.08
C GLY A 17 25.70 -35.17 13.07
N ILE A 18 26.36 -34.10 12.66
CA ILE A 18 25.83 -32.72 12.65
C ILE A 18 24.81 -32.46 13.78
N GLY A 19 25.22 -32.67 15.03
CA GLY A 19 24.37 -32.55 16.22
C GLY A 19 24.88 -31.49 17.19
N ALA A 20 26.00 -30.85 16.88
CA ALA A 20 26.50 -29.74 17.66
C ALA A 20 25.71 -28.48 17.28
N ALA A 21 24.83 -28.00 18.17
CA ALA A 21 24.22 -26.67 18.05
C ALA A 21 25.28 -25.57 17.76
N GLN A 22 26.51 -25.78 18.24
CA GLN A 22 27.67 -24.93 17.94
C GLN A 22 28.08 -24.93 16.46
N ASP A 23 28.05 -26.07 15.76
CA ASP A 23 28.36 -26.13 14.33
C ASP A 23 27.26 -25.48 13.51
N ALA A 24 25.98 -25.66 13.86
CA ALA A 24 24.88 -24.95 13.23
C ALA A 24 25.01 -23.42 13.41
N ALA A 25 25.36 -22.96 14.62
CA ALA A 25 25.61 -21.54 14.90
C ALA A 25 26.88 -21.00 14.22
N ARG A 26 27.88 -21.86 13.95
CA ARG A 26 29.08 -21.51 13.19
C ARG A 26 28.76 -21.38 11.71
N MET A 27 28.00 -22.31 11.16
CA MET A 27 27.54 -22.27 9.76
C MET A 27 26.65 -21.05 9.51
N ALA A 28 25.72 -20.72 10.42
CA ALA A 28 24.89 -19.50 10.32
C ALA A 28 25.74 -18.22 10.30
N ARG A 29 26.81 -18.15 11.10
CA ARG A 29 27.73 -17.00 11.10
C ARG A 29 28.49 -16.87 9.78
N ILE A 30 28.97 -17.98 9.22
CA ILE A 30 29.67 -17.98 7.93
C ILE A 30 28.73 -17.52 6.80
N VAL A 31 27.50 -18.03 6.76
CA VAL A 31 26.49 -17.59 5.79
C VAL A 31 26.21 -16.10 5.96
N SER A 32 25.96 -15.63 7.19
CA SER A 32 25.71 -14.22 7.47
C SER A 32 26.89 -13.31 7.10
N PHE A 33 28.13 -13.81 7.19
CA PHE A 33 29.32 -13.08 6.77
C PHE A 33 29.32 -12.86 5.25
N TYR A 34 29.06 -13.91 4.46
CA TYR A 34 28.96 -13.80 3.00
C TYR A 34 27.71 -13.05 2.51
N GLU A 35 26.63 -13.06 3.29
CA GLU A 35 25.46 -12.21 3.02
C GLU A 35 25.76 -10.72 3.25
N LYS A 36 26.52 -10.41 4.30
CA LYS A 36 26.89 -9.05 4.71
C LYS A 36 28.16 -8.51 4.07
N LEU A 37 28.87 -9.32 3.28
CA LEU A 37 29.96 -8.81 2.44
C LEU A 37 29.41 -7.57 1.71
N PRO A 38 30.14 -6.44 1.70
CA PRO A 38 29.64 -5.19 1.16
C PRO A 38 29.35 -5.36 -0.32
N ARG A 39 28.10 -5.74 -0.62
CA ARG A 39 27.52 -5.66 -1.94
C ARG A 39 27.45 -4.16 -2.23
N GLY A 40 27.77 -3.78 -3.47
CA GLY A 40 27.62 -2.39 -3.90
C GLY A 40 26.24 -1.84 -3.51
N PRO A 41 26.09 -0.51 -3.36
CA PRO A 41 24.87 0.09 -2.84
C PRO A 41 23.64 -0.53 -3.51
N ALA A 42 22.75 -1.09 -2.69
CA ALA A 42 21.50 -1.67 -3.19
C ALA A 42 20.81 -0.63 -4.07
N GLN A 43 20.37 -1.04 -5.28
CA GLN A 43 19.76 -0.11 -6.22
C GLN A 43 18.66 0.66 -5.51
N GLU A 44 18.72 1.99 -5.59
CA GLU A 44 17.68 2.84 -5.03
C GLU A 44 16.33 2.35 -5.58
N VAL A 45 15.43 1.98 -4.68
CA VAL A 45 14.14 1.39 -5.04
C VAL A 45 13.40 2.44 -5.86
N LYS A 46 13.47 2.31 -7.19
CA LYS A 46 12.78 3.22 -8.10
C LYS A 46 11.28 3.10 -7.79
N PRO A 47 10.61 4.20 -7.43
CA PRO A 47 9.22 4.12 -7.06
C PRO A 47 8.40 3.63 -8.25
N LYS A 48 7.74 2.48 -8.09
CA LYS A 48 6.83 1.92 -9.09
C LYS A 48 5.41 2.27 -8.67
N GLY A 49 4.73 3.10 -9.48
CA GLY A 49 3.35 3.51 -9.25
C GLY A 49 3.19 4.93 -8.72
N ILE A 50 1.94 5.40 -8.77
CA ILE A 50 1.56 6.80 -8.49
C ILE A 50 1.81 7.14 -7.01
N PHE A 51 1.35 6.28 -6.09
CA PHE A 51 1.56 6.45 -4.65
C PHE A 51 3.03 6.34 -4.24
N SER A 52 3.76 5.39 -4.83
CA SER A 52 5.19 5.20 -4.56
C SER A 52 6.00 6.42 -5.01
N SER A 53 5.61 7.05 -6.12
CA SER A 53 6.25 8.27 -6.64
C SER A 53 5.99 9.48 -5.73
N TYR A 54 4.77 9.62 -5.19
CA TYR A 54 4.45 10.66 -4.21
C TYR A 54 5.26 10.45 -2.91
N GLN A 55 5.31 9.21 -2.41
CA GLN A 55 6.10 8.88 -1.22
C GLN A 55 7.59 9.19 -1.42
N ALA A 56 8.17 8.78 -2.54
CA ALA A 56 9.58 9.04 -2.83
C ALA A 56 9.91 10.55 -2.95
N ARG A 57 8.98 11.36 -3.46
CA ARG A 57 9.14 12.82 -3.60
C ARG A 57 9.08 13.56 -2.26
N TYR A 58 8.22 13.14 -1.34
CA TYR A 58 7.93 13.90 -0.12
C TYR A 58 8.50 13.31 1.17
N PHE A 59 8.71 11.99 1.21
CA PHE A 59 9.20 11.25 2.38
C PHE A 59 10.53 10.52 2.14
N GLY A 60 11.15 10.74 0.96
CA GLY A 60 12.42 10.11 0.59
C GLY A 60 13.63 10.81 1.22
N LYS A 61 14.68 11.00 0.41
CA LYS A 61 15.99 11.51 0.85
C LYS A 61 15.96 12.91 1.49
N ASN A 62 14.95 13.71 1.15
CA ASN A 62 14.73 15.05 1.71
C ASN A 62 13.28 15.12 2.25
N PRO A 63 13.04 14.77 3.53
CA PRO A 63 11.70 14.84 4.10
C PRO A 63 11.22 16.30 4.10
N SER A 64 10.07 16.53 3.48
CA SER A 64 9.47 17.86 3.36
C SER A 64 8.19 17.94 4.20
N ALA A 65 7.84 19.14 4.69
CA ALA A 65 6.57 19.40 5.38
C ALA A 65 5.38 19.63 4.41
N THR A 66 5.65 19.68 3.11
CA THR A 66 4.64 19.81 2.04
C THR A 66 3.47 18.81 2.09
N PRO A 67 3.61 17.52 2.44
CA PRO A 67 2.45 16.63 2.61
C PRO A 67 1.47 17.11 3.68
N ILE A 68 1.94 17.79 4.73
CA ILE A 68 1.05 18.38 5.75
C ILE A 68 0.21 19.51 5.13
N ILE A 69 0.84 20.35 4.31
CA ILE A 69 0.16 21.44 3.58
C ILE A 69 -0.90 20.87 2.63
N HIS A 70 -0.57 19.79 1.90
CA HIS A 70 -1.53 19.12 1.00
C HIS A 70 -2.77 18.63 1.75
N VAL A 71 -2.60 18.07 2.95
CA VAL A 71 -3.72 17.63 3.80
C VAL A 71 -4.57 18.82 4.25
N ILE A 72 -3.96 19.93 4.67
CA ILE A 72 -4.68 21.14 5.08
C ILE A 72 -5.52 21.68 3.92
N ILE A 73 -4.92 21.83 2.74
CA ILE A 73 -5.62 22.31 1.55
C ILE A 73 -6.77 21.38 1.18
N PHE A 74 -6.55 20.06 1.25
CA PHE A 74 -7.58 19.07 0.96
C PHE A 74 -8.79 19.20 1.91
N ILE A 75 -8.53 19.32 3.22
CA ILE A 75 -9.59 19.50 4.22
C ILE A 75 -10.34 20.81 4.00
N LEU A 76 -9.63 21.91 3.77
CA LEU A 76 -10.26 23.21 3.51
C LEU A 76 -11.09 23.20 2.23
N GLY A 77 -10.58 22.60 1.16
CA GLY A 77 -11.28 22.49 -0.12
C GLY A 77 -12.58 21.68 0.00
N ILE A 78 -12.53 20.53 0.67
CA ILE A 78 -13.73 19.72 0.92
C ILE A 78 -14.71 20.45 1.82
N GLY A 79 -14.24 21.05 2.92
CA GLY A 79 -15.09 21.80 3.84
C GLY A 79 -15.80 22.96 3.15
N TYR A 80 -15.08 23.70 2.30
CA TYR A 80 -15.67 24.78 1.50
C TYR A 80 -16.69 24.26 0.48
N ALA A 81 -16.38 23.16 -0.22
CA ALA A 81 -17.30 22.55 -1.18
C ALA A 81 -18.58 22.05 -0.51
N GLN A 82 -18.47 21.43 0.68
CA GLN A 82 -19.61 21.02 1.49
C GLN A 82 -20.44 22.23 1.92
N ASN A 83 -19.80 23.27 2.46
CA ASN A 83 -20.49 24.49 2.84
C ASN A 83 -21.22 25.13 1.64
N TYR A 84 -20.58 25.15 0.48
CA TYR A 84 -21.18 25.64 -0.75
C TYR A 84 -22.41 24.80 -1.15
N TYR A 85 -22.28 23.48 -1.19
CA TYR A 85 -23.35 22.59 -1.62
C TYR A 85 -24.57 22.61 -0.68
N PHE A 86 -24.33 22.59 0.63
CA PHE A 86 -25.39 22.46 1.62
C PHE A 86 -25.98 23.80 2.11
N HIS A 87 -25.18 24.88 2.15
CA HIS A 87 -25.60 26.14 2.77
C HIS A 87 -25.63 27.33 1.80
N LEU A 88 -24.77 27.37 0.79
CA LEU A 88 -24.67 28.53 -0.12
C LEU A 88 -25.28 28.28 -1.49
N ARG A 89 -25.68 27.04 -1.81
CA ARG A 89 -26.39 26.69 -3.04
C ARG A 89 -27.81 27.24 -2.97
N LYS A 90 -27.93 28.54 -3.27
CA LYS A 90 -29.23 29.17 -3.51
C LYS A 90 -29.75 28.67 -4.83
N ILE A 91 -30.86 27.94 -4.80
CA ILE A 91 -31.66 27.71 -6.00
C ILE A 91 -32.13 29.09 -6.44
N PRO A 92 -31.80 29.55 -7.65
CA PRO A 92 -32.25 30.85 -8.09
C PRO A 92 -33.77 30.87 -8.13
N GLU A 93 -34.38 31.97 -7.67
CA GLU A 93 -35.83 32.12 -7.49
C GLU A 93 -36.62 31.83 -8.79
N TYR A 94 -36.03 32.09 -9.97
CA TYR A 94 -36.62 31.74 -11.27
C TYR A 94 -36.75 30.23 -11.53
N ALA A 95 -35.97 29.38 -10.86
CA ALA A 95 -36.07 27.92 -10.99
C ALA A 95 -37.16 27.31 -10.10
N MET A 96 -37.66 28.04 -9.08
CA MET A 96 -38.88 27.67 -8.35
C MET A 96 -40.15 28.16 -9.05
N LEU A 97 -40.09 29.32 -9.72
CA LEU A 97 -41.23 29.84 -10.48
C LEU A 97 -41.62 28.90 -11.62
N SER A 98 -40.68 28.28 -12.33
CA SER A 98 -40.99 27.33 -13.41
C SER A 98 -41.73 26.07 -12.91
N ILE A 99 -41.42 25.59 -11.71
CA ILE A 99 -42.09 24.44 -11.09
C ILE A 99 -43.53 24.84 -10.72
N HIS A 100 -43.72 26.01 -10.12
CA HIS A 100 -45.05 26.50 -9.75
C HIS A 100 -45.95 26.85 -10.95
N TYR A 101 -45.41 27.34 -12.07
CA TYR A 101 -46.19 27.61 -13.29
C TYR A 101 -46.64 26.32 -14.02
N ALA A 102 -45.82 25.25 -13.99
CA ALA A 102 -46.15 23.96 -14.60
C ALA A 102 -47.30 23.24 -13.86
N ASP A 103 -47.48 23.51 -12.57
CA ASP A 103 -48.56 22.95 -11.76
C ASP A 103 -49.88 23.76 -11.87
N ILE A 104 -49.82 25.05 -12.20
CA ILE A 104 -50.99 25.94 -12.30
C ILE A 104 -51.67 25.87 -13.67
N PHE A 105 -50.93 25.62 -14.75
CA PHE A 105 -51.48 25.49 -16.09
C PHE A 105 -51.22 24.08 -16.65
N PRO A 106 -52.13 23.11 -16.45
CA PRO A 106 -52.04 21.85 -17.15
C PRO A 106 -52.24 22.14 -18.64
N ILE A 107 -51.17 21.94 -19.42
CA ILE A 107 -51.22 22.01 -20.89
C ILE A 107 -52.24 20.97 -21.35
N ARG A 108 -53.45 21.41 -21.71
CA ARG A 108 -54.46 20.57 -22.35
C ARG A 108 -53.89 20.16 -23.70
N SER A 109 -53.55 18.88 -23.83
CA SER A 109 -53.12 18.31 -25.11
C SER A 109 -54.21 18.53 -26.17
N PRO A 110 -53.84 18.95 -27.40
CA PRO A 110 -54.81 19.12 -28.46
C PRO A 110 -55.35 17.75 -28.83
N GLN A 111 -56.67 17.57 -28.72
CA GLN A 111 -57.36 16.41 -29.25
C GLN A 111 -57.30 16.49 -30.79
N LYS A 112 -57.03 15.34 -31.41
CA LYS A 112 -56.89 15.13 -32.86
C LYS A 112 -58.06 15.69 -33.67
#